data_AF-B7QZR5-F1
#
_entry.id   AF-B7QZR5-F1
#
_cell.length_a   1.000
_cell.length_b   1.000
_cell.length_c   1.000
_cell.angle_alpha   90.00
_cell.angle_beta   90.00
_cell.angle_gamma   90.00
#
_symmetry.space_group_name_H-M   'P 1'
#
loop_
_entity.id
_entity.type
_entity.pdbx_description
1 polymer ?
#
loop_
_entity_poly.entity_id
_entity_poly.type
_entity_poly.pdbx_seq_one_letter_code
_entity_poly.pdbx_strand_id
1 'polypeptide(L)'
;MTADRRLYISLALVALLSTAGLFTLGKSTDGNAKIFVGICVRAEKSYSLLFNSTDTLLVPGRLKVGRLYLISGEIKETKAGLRVNGRYSIEEPQTRPAWLEEIEGAYWTRGRKQYVLTPDWVELGRPLDVRKGNLVKALGVKYGSKFYPMEVISAEEPPRSIRDGMPALVRGTVLGTFGSDNRVVLWNGSERLYVYLPHGQSLERGLLVEILGRIRITSRVNVYVDDMSDVRKLGHPKALPVGETSIGEIGEGRCLVLRVMKSGLQLNCTALKLRGFEARAGDTVEVRALNTGSSLVCLDCRLSLPRERLPNGVCNFREGMFSRVSGRVEWVKRYNNGFTLANVTSGKCWVLLKLPKSLGVEVEEGTRVTAYGTFTDYRGKPALQVSSGDDVCSGNC
;
A
#
# COMPACT_ATOMS: atom_id res chain seq x y z
N MET A 1 -30.49 -19.73 -100.37
CA MET A 1 -30.21 -19.28 -98.98
C MET A 1 -30.16 -20.48 -98.02
N THR A 2 -29.14 -21.33 -98.15
CA THR A 2 -29.01 -22.58 -97.36
C THR A 2 -27.59 -22.81 -96.82
N ALA A 3 -26.69 -21.84 -97.00
CA ALA A 3 -25.31 -21.91 -96.53
C ALA A 3 -25.13 -21.34 -95.09
N ASP A 4 -25.94 -20.38 -94.65
CA ASP A 4 -25.77 -19.73 -93.34
C ASP A 4 -26.21 -20.57 -92.14
N ARG A 5 -27.18 -21.46 -92.32
CA ARG A 5 -27.76 -22.22 -91.19
C ARG A 5 -26.78 -23.23 -90.60
N ARG A 6 -25.87 -23.80 -91.42
CA ARG A 6 -24.84 -24.74 -90.95
C ARG A 6 -23.69 -24.04 -90.22
N LEU A 7 -23.38 -22.79 -90.58
CA LEU A 7 -22.35 -21.99 -89.92
C LEU A 7 -22.80 -21.54 -88.52
N TYR A 8 -24.05 -21.11 -88.38
CA TYR A 8 -24.62 -20.74 -87.08
C TYR A 8 -24.73 -21.93 -86.11
N ILE A 9 -25.09 -23.12 -86.60
CA ILE A 9 -25.17 -24.32 -85.77
C ILE A 9 -23.78 -24.76 -85.30
N SER A 10 -22.75 -24.66 -86.15
CA SER A 10 -21.38 -25.01 -85.78
C SER A 10 -20.76 -23.98 -84.82
N LEU A 11 -21.00 -22.68 -85.02
CA LEU A 11 -20.60 -21.63 -84.06
C LEU A 11 -21.32 -21.76 -82.71
N ALA A 12 -22.62 -22.08 -82.71
CA ALA A 12 -23.37 -22.33 -81.48
C ALA A 12 -22.87 -23.58 -80.75
N LEU A 13 -22.52 -24.65 -81.47
CA LEU A 13 -21.99 -25.88 -80.88
C LEU A 13 -20.59 -25.65 -80.29
N VAL A 14 -19.73 -24.90 -80.97
CA VAL A 14 -18.38 -24.54 -80.47
C VAL A 14 -18.49 -23.61 -79.26
N ALA A 15 -19.44 -22.66 -79.25
CA ALA A 15 -19.72 -21.80 -78.10
C ALA A 15 -20.31 -22.57 -76.91
N LEU A 16 -21.16 -23.58 -77.15
CA LEU A 16 -21.69 -24.47 -76.10
C LEU A 16 -20.62 -25.43 -75.56
N LEU A 17 -19.74 -25.95 -76.40
CA LEU A 17 -18.63 -26.81 -75.99
C LEU A 17 -17.54 -26.03 -75.23
N SER A 18 -17.28 -24.77 -75.60
CA SER A 18 -16.33 -23.91 -74.88
C SER A 18 -16.90 -23.37 -73.56
N THR A 19 -18.21 -23.12 -73.47
CA THR A 19 -18.85 -22.82 -72.18
C THR A 19 -18.96 -24.06 -71.29
N ALA A 20 -19.28 -25.25 -71.83
CA ALA A 20 -19.23 -26.50 -71.07
C ALA A 20 -17.81 -26.84 -70.59
N GLY A 21 -16.77 -26.54 -71.39
CA GLY A 21 -15.36 -26.62 -70.98
C GLY A 21 -15.01 -25.69 -69.80
N LEU A 22 -15.51 -24.45 -69.83
CA LEU A 22 -15.32 -23.48 -68.74
C LEU A 22 -16.11 -23.84 -67.46
N PHE A 23 -17.29 -24.47 -67.59
CA PHE A 23 -18.07 -24.96 -66.44
C PHE A 23 -17.53 -26.27 -65.84
N THR A 24 -16.79 -27.07 -66.62
CA THR A 24 -16.15 -28.31 -66.15
C THR A 24 -14.74 -28.09 -65.58
N LEU A 25 -14.08 -26.98 -65.90
CA LEU A 25 -12.83 -26.51 -65.26
C LEU A 25 -13.05 -25.81 -63.91
N GLY A 26 -14.30 -25.52 -63.53
CA GLY A 26 -14.66 -24.88 -62.25
C GLY A 26 -14.87 -25.84 -61.08
N LYS A 27 -14.65 -27.15 -61.26
CA LYS A 27 -14.84 -28.16 -60.21
C LYS A 27 -13.55 -28.98 -60.02
N SER A 28 -12.45 -28.29 -59.70
CA SER A 28 -11.24 -28.93 -59.21
C SER A 28 -11.45 -29.36 -57.75
N THR A 29 -11.83 -30.63 -57.59
CA THR A 29 -11.28 -31.53 -56.57
C THR A 29 -11.05 -30.95 -55.17
N ASP A 30 -12.08 -31.09 -54.35
CA ASP A 30 -12.11 -30.98 -52.88
C ASP A 30 -11.32 -32.11 -52.18
N GLY A 31 -10.12 -32.45 -52.70
CA GLY A 31 -9.43 -33.70 -52.38
C GLY A 31 -8.27 -33.60 -51.38
N ASN A 32 -7.83 -32.41 -50.96
CA ASN A 32 -6.61 -32.26 -50.15
C ASN A 32 -6.60 -31.00 -49.25
N ALA A 33 -7.77 -30.45 -48.90
CA ALA A 33 -7.84 -29.35 -47.94
C ALA A 33 -7.43 -29.87 -46.56
N LYS A 34 -6.24 -29.48 -46.09
CA LYS A 34 -5.77 -29.77 -44.74
C LYS A 34 -6.32 -28.70 -43.80
N ILE A 35 -6.67 -29.12 -42.60
CA ILE A 35 -7.17 -28.25 -41.54
C ILE A 35 -6.05 -28.03 -40.53
N PHE A 36 -5.87 -26.78 -40.11
CA PHE A 36 -5.00 -26.41 -39.00
C PHE A 36 -5.77 -25.53 -38.02
N VAL A 37 -5.76 -25.91 -36.75
CA VAL A 37 -6.37 -25.11 -35.68
C VAL A 37 -5.26 -24.61 -34.77
N GLY A 38 -5.17 -23.30 -34.57
CA GLY A 38 -4.12 -22.73 -33.73
C GLY A 38 -4.41 -21.30 -33.25
N ILE A 39 -3.73 -20.89 -32.19
CA ILE A 39 -3.79 -19.53 -31.66
C ILE A 39 -2.78 -18.66 -32.42
N CYS A 40 -3.19 -17.46 -32.83
CA CYS A 40 -2.26 -16.49 -33.38
C CYS A 40 -1.31 -15.97 -32.29
N VAL A 41 -0.04 -16.35 -32.37
CA VAL A 41 1.02 -15.96 -31.41
C VAL A 41 1.88 -14.80 -31.91
N ARG A 42 1.82 -14.49 -33.21
CA ARG A 42 2.49 -13.34 -33.81
C ARG A 42 1.72 -12.85 -35.01
N ALA A 43 1.62 -11.54 -35.17
CA ALA A 43 1.03 -10.91 -36.34
C ALA A 43 1.85 -9.70 -36.78
N GLU A 44 2.35 -9.75 -38.00
CA GLU A 44 3.00 -8.65 -38.71
C GLU A 44 2.05 -8.08 -39.78
N LYS A 45 2.48 -7.05 -40.53
CA LYS A 45 1.66 -6.47 -41.59
C LYS A 45 1.29 -7.46 -42.70
N SER A 46 2.19 -8.37 -43.04
CA SER A 46 2.07 -9.27 -44.20
C SER A 46 1.81 -10.73 -43.85
N TYR A 47 1.95 -11.13 -42.58
CA TYR A 47 1.77 -12.51 -42.16
C TYR A 47 1.41 -12.64 -40.68
N SER A 48 0.88 -13.81 -40.32
CA SER A 48 0.61 -14.23 -38.96
C SER A 48 1.15 -15.64 -38.72
N LEU A 49 1.48 -15.94 -37.47
CA LEU A 49 1.89 -17.28 -37.03
C LEU A 49 0.83 -17.85 -36.10
N LEU A 50 0.25 -18.98 -36.49
CA LEU A 50 -0.63 -19.76 -35.64
C LEU A 50 0.16 -20.90 -34.99
N PHE A 51 -0.15 -21.22 -33.74
CA PHE A 51 0.51 -22.29 -32.98
C PHE A 51 -0.52 -23.17 -32.29
N ASN A 52 -0.31 -24.49 -32.30
CA ASN A 52 -1.24 -25.50 -31.79
C ASN A 52 -0.63 -26.39 -30.68
N SER A 53 0.30 -25.84 -29.89
CA SER A 53 1.19 -26.51 -28.92
C SER A 53 2.39 -27.26 -29.50
N THR A 54 2.33 -27.69 -30.77
CA THR A 54 3.38 -28.52 -31.38
C THR A 54 3.97 -27.84 -32.61
N ASP A 55 3.10 -27.47 -33.56
CA ASP A 55 3.45 -26.97 -34.87
C ASP A 55 3.11 -25.49 -35.02
N THR A 56 3.86 -24.81 -35.89
CA THR A 56 3.59 -23.42 -36.27
C THR A 56 3.17 -23.35 -37.74
N LEU A 57 2.06 -22.66 -38.02
CA LEU A 57 1.56 -22.37 -39.37
C LEU A 57 1.74 -20.88 -39.69
N LEU A 58 2.45 -20.59 -40.79
CA LEU A 58 2.53 -19.26 -41.37
C LEU A 58 1.33 -19.01 -42.29
N VAL A 59 0.55 -17.99 -41.94
CA VAL A 59 -0.65 -17.55 -42.65
C VAL A 59 -0.41 -16.18 -43.28
N PRO A 60 -0.59 -16.00 -44.61
CA PRO A 60 -0.55 -14.69 -45.23
C PRO A 60 -1.61 -13.74 -44.65
N GLY A 61 -1.23 -12.49 -44.41
CA GLY A 61 -2.11 -11.48 -43.84
C GLY A 61 -2.09 -11.40 -42.31
N ARG A 62 -2.77 -10.38 -41.78
CA ARG A 62 -2.72 -9.99 -40.37
C ARG A 62 -3.95 -10.49 -39.61
N LEU A 63 -3.74 -11.43 -38.69
CA LEU A 63 -4.71 -11.96 -37.75
C LEU A 63 -4.56 -11.29 -36.38
N LYS A 64 -5.56 -11.43 -35.51
CA LYS A 64 -5.51 -10.88 -34.15
C LYS A 64 -4.75 -11.85 -33.24
N VAL A 65 -3.70 -11.37 -32.56
CA VAL A 65 -2.93 -12.16 -31.60
C VAL A 65 -3.83 -12.60 -30.44
N GLY A 66 -3.67 -13.85 -30.00
CA GLY A 66 -4.47 -14.46 -28.94
C GLY A 66 -5.90 -14.81 -29.34
N ARG A 67 -6.19 -14.91 -30.64
CA ARG A 67 -7.43 -15.49 -31.16
C ARG A 67 -7.14 -16.88 -31.74
N LEU A 68 -8.11 -17.77 -31.60
CA LEU A 68 -8.09 -19.12 -32.12
C LEU A 68 -8.69 -19.12 -33.54
N TYR A 69 -7.98 -19.74 -34.47
CA TYR A 69 -8.40 -19.81 -35.86
C TYR A 69 -8.36 -21.25 -36.38
N LEU A 70 -9.32 -21.59 -37.23
CA LEU A 70 -9.35 -22.76 -38.09
C LEU A 70 -8.99 -22.32 -39.52
N ILE A 71 -7.92 -22.88 -40.06
CA ILE A 71 -7.46 -22.63 -41.42
C ILE A 71 -7.69 -23.90 -42.24
N SER A 72 -8.45 -23.78 -43.32
CA SER A 72 -8.67 -24.88 -44.27
C SER A 72 -8.11 -24.51 -45.64
N GLY A 73 -7.19 -25.32 -46.16
CA GLY A 73 -6.57 -25.07 -47.47
C GLY A 73 -5.37 -25.96 -47.77
N GLU A 74 -4.54 -25.53 -48.72
CA GLU A 74 -3.32 -26.27 -49.09
C GLU A 74 -2.17 -25.93 -48.13
N ILE A 75 -1.89 -26.83 -47.18
CA ILE A 75 -0.81 -26.66 -46.18
C ILE A 75 0.42 -27.47 -46.61
N LYS A 76 1.54 -26.76 -46.81
CA LYS A 76 2.84 -27.33 -47.19
C LYS A 76 3.86 -27.14 -46.08
N GLU A 77 4.69 -28.16 -45.90
CA GLU A 77 5.87 -28.07 -45.05
C GLU A 77 6.99 -27.33 -45.80
N THR A 78 7.65 -26.41 -45.10
CA THR A 78 8.78 -25.64 -45.62
C THR A 78 9.94 -25.73 -44.64
N LYS A 79 11.15 -25.30 -45.06
CA LYS A 79 12.32 -25.21 -44.16
C LYS A 79 12.08 -24.33 -42.92
N ALA A 80 11.06 -23.47 -42.94
CA ALA A 80 10.70 -22.56 -41.85
C ALA A 80 9.42 -22.98 -41.09
N GLY A 81 8.90 -24.19 -41.33
CA GLY A 81 7.66 -24.71 -40.74
C GLY A 81 6.51 -24.83 -41.73
N LEU A 82 5.29 -24.99 -41.23
CA LEU A 82 4.10 -25.13 -42.08
C LEU A 82 3.70 -23.79 -42.67
N ARG A 83 3.21 -23.81 -43.92
CA ARG A 83 2.68 -22.62 -44.60
C ARG A 83 1.43 -22.97 -45.39
N VAL A 84 0.41 -22.11 -45.28
CA VAL A 84 -0.77 -22.18 -46.15
C VAL A 84 -0.51 -21.42 -47.44
N ASN A 85 -0.88 -22.03 -48.58
CA ASN A 85 -0.73 -21.44 -49.91
C ASN A 85 -2.05 -21.51 -50.68
N GLY A 86 -2.15 -20.71 -51.76
CA GLY A 86 -3.32 -20.69 -52.63
C GLY A 86 -4.54 -20.07 -51.96
N ARG A 87 -5.72 -20.59 -52.31
CA ARG A 87 -6.99 -20.20 -51.68
C ARG A 87 -7.17 -21.00 -50.39
N TYR A 88 -7.49 -20.31 -49.30
CA TYR A 88 -7.79 -20.90 -48.01
C TYR A 88 -8.91 -20.12 -47.33
N SER A 89 -9.63 -20.78 -46.42
CA SER A 89 -10.61 -20.13 -45.54
C SER A 89 -10.02 -19.95 -44.14
N ILE A 90 -10.53 -18.93 -43.45
CA ILE A 90 -10.21 -18.63 -42.05
C ILE A 90 -11.52 -18.53 -41.29
N GLU A 91 -11.67 -19.37 -40.28
CA GLU A 91 -12.87 -19.42 -39.42
C GLU A 91 -12.47 -19.40 -37.94
N GLU A 92 -13.39 -19.05 -37.05
CA GLU A 92 -13.22 -19.25 -35.62
C GLU A 92 -13.80 -20.63 -35.25
N PRO A 93 -13.03 -21.53 -34.60
CA PRO A 93 -13.53 -22.84 -34.23
C PRO A 93 -14.71 -22.75 -33.26
N GLN A 94 -15.71 -23.62 -33.41
CA GLN A 94 -16.86 -23.71 -32.52
C GLN A 94 -16.55 -24.45 -31.20
N THR A 95 -15.49 -25.26 -31.19
CA THR A 95 -15.10 -26.07 -30.04
C THR A 95 -13.70 -25.71 -29.56
N ARG A 96 -13.49 -25.78 -28.24
CA ARG A 96 -12.19 -25.55 -27.62
C ARG A 96 -11.29 -26.77 -27.88
N PRO A 97 -10.08 -26.60 -28.44
CA PRO A 97 -9.15 -27.70 -28.58
C PRO A 97 -8.64 -28.20 -27.22
N ALA A 98 -8.41 -29.51 -27.11
CA ALA A 98 -7.93 -30.14 -25.87
C ALA A 98 -6.47 -29.78 -25.51
N TRP A 99 -5.69 -29.25 -26.45
CA TRP A 99 -4.30 -28.84 -26.23
C TRP A 99 -4.15 -27.44 -25.61
N LEU A 100 -5.26 -26.74 -25.36
CA LEU A 100 -5.22 -25.45 -24.65
C LEU A 100 -4.77 -25.67 -23.20
N GLU A 101 -3.80 -24.86 -22.79
CA GLU A 101 -3.30 -24.83 -21.42
C GLU A 101 -4.12 -23.85 -20.59
N GLU A 102 -4.35 -24.20 -19.34
CA GLU A 102 -4.95 -23.33 -18.34
C GLU A 102 -3.87 -22.70 -17.45
N ILE A 103 -4.00 -21.40 -17.20
CA ILE A 103 -3.19 -20.68 -16.23
C ILE A 103 -4.09 -20.00 -15.20
N GLU A 104 -3.74 -20.14 -13.92
CA GLU A 104 -4.45 -19.50 -12.82
C GLU A 104 -3.47 -18.69 -11.97
N GLY A 105 -3.78 -17.42 -11.74
CA GLY A 105 -2.97 -16.55 -10.90
C GLY A 105 -3.45 -15.11 -10.93
N ALA A 106 -2.66 -14.18 -10.39
CA ALA A 106 -3.06 -12.77 -10.38
C ALA A 106 -2.57 -12.03 -11.62
N TYR A 107 -3.45 -11.33 -12.32
CA TYR A 107 -3.06 -10.48 -13.44
C TYR A 107 -2.25 -9.29 -12.93
N TRP A 108 -1.07 -9.06 -13.49
CA TRP A 108 -0.16 -8.04 -13.01
C TRP A 108 0.50 -7.26 -14.14
N THR A 109 0.56 -5.95 -13.97
CA THR A 109 1.18 -5.04 -14.94
C THR A 109 2.41 -4.39 -14.32
N ARG A 110 3.52 -4.39 -15.06
CA ARG A 110 4.76 -3.73 -14.65
C ARG A 110 5.38 -3.02 -15.86
N GLY A 111 5.25 -1.69 -15.88
CA GLY A 111 5.58 -0.90 -17.05
C GLY A 111 4.74 -1.34 -18.26
N ARG A 112 5.40 -1.70 -19.37
CA ARG A 112 4.72 -2.19 -20.59
C ARG A 112 4.46 -3.70 -20.60
N LYS A 113 4.98 -4.43 -19.61
CA LYS A 113 4.88 -5.88 -19.56
C LYS A 113 3.67 -6.33 -18.72
N GLN A 114 3.11 -7.46 -19.13
CA GLN A 114 1.87 -8.03 -18.62
C GLN A 114 2.17 -9.45 -18.13
N TYR A 115 1.64 -9.83 -16.98
CA TYR A 115 1.95 -11.09 -16.34
C TYR A 115 0.72 -11.75 -15.71
N VAL A 116 0.79 -13.06 -15.52
CA VAL A 116 0.00 -13.77 -14.53
C VAL A 116 0.96 -14.29 -13.46
N LEU A 117 0.70 -13.92 -12.21
CA LEU A 117 1.49 -14.32 -11.04
C LEU A 117 0.96 -15.64 -10.49
N THR A 118 1.71 -16.71 -10.73
CA THR A 118 1.38 -18.09 -10.32
C THR A 118 2.43 -18.62 -9.34
N PRO A 119 2.70 -17.88 -8.26
CA PRO A 119 4.05 -17.63 -7.69
C PRO A 119 5.20 -17.18 -8.59
N ASP A 120 5.35 -17.75 -9.79
CA ASP A 120 6.30 -17.29 -10.80
C ASP A 120 5.69 -16.21 -11.71
N TRP A 121 6.56 -15.49 -12.44
CA TRP A 121 6.14 -14.46 -13.38
C TRP A 121 5.96 -15.05 -14.78
N VAL A 122 4.71 -15.33 -15.16
CA VAL A 122 4.41 -15.77 -16.53
C VAL A 122 4.12 -14.56 -17.41
N GLU A 123 5.05 -14.19 -18.30
CA GLU A 123 4.86 -13.06 -19.22
C GLU A 123 3.78 -13.39 -20.26
N LEU A 124 2.84 -12.47 -20.46
CA LEU A 124 1.77 -12.62 -21.44
C LEU A 124 2.16 -12.05 -22.80
N GLY A 125 1.76 -12.74 -23.86
CA GLY A 125 1.91 -12.29 -25.25
C GLY A 125 0.97 -11.12 -25.61
N ARG A 126 -0.10 -10.93 -24.83
CA ARG A 126 -1.04 -9.80 -24.95
C ARG A 126 -1.66 -9.46 -23.59
N PRO A 127 -2.16 -8.22 -23.40
CA PRO A 127 -2.90 -7.88 -22.20
C PRO A 127 -4.22 -8.65 -22.09
N LEU A 128 -4.65 -8.85 -20.85
CA LEU A 128 -6.00 -9.28 -20.51
C LEU A 128 -6.88 -8.05 -20.29
N ASP A 129 -8.15 -8.14 -20.66
CA ASP A 129 -9.14 -7.09 -20.40
C ASP A 129 -9.70 -7.24 -18.97
N VAL A 130 -8.79 -7.18 -17.99
CA VAL A 130 -9.07 -7.35 -16.57
C VAL A 130 -8.25 -6.34 -15.77
N ARG A 131 -8.70 -6.01 -14.57
CA ARG A 131 -7.99 -5.06 -13.72
C ARG A 131 -6.74 -5.70 -13.11
N LYS A 132 -5.70 -4.88 -12.90
CA LYS A 132 -4.48 -5.31 -12.21
C LYS A 132 -4.84 -5.83 -10.81
N GLY A 133 -4.21 -6.93 -10.42
CA GLY A 133 -4.40 -7.61 -9.14
C GLY A 133 -5.54 -8.63 -9.15
N ASN A 134 -6.44 -8.62 -10.15
CA ASN A 134 -7.52 -9.59 -10.23
C ASN A 134 -6.96 -11.02 -10.32
N LEU A 135 -7.59 -11.95 -9.60
CA LEU A 135 -7.32 -13.37 -9.76
C LEU A 135 -8.00 -13.85 -11.03
N VAL A 136 -7.22 -14.40 -11.95
CA VAL A 136 -7.68 -14.80 -13.27
C VAL A 136 -7.38 -16.26 -13.53
N LYS A 137 -8.32 -16.93 -14.20
CA LYS A 137 -8.14 -18.23 -14.80
C LYS A 137 -8.31 -18.07 -16.31
N ALA A 138 -7.27 -18.38 -17.09
CA ALA A 138 -7.25 -18.12 -18.52
C ALA A 138 -6.81 -19.36 -19.31
N LEU A 139 -7.40 -19.55 -20.49
CA LEU A 139 -6.99 -20.57 -21.45
C LEU A 139 -6.11 -19.95 -22.53
N GLY A 140 -5.13 -20.69 -23.01
CA GLY A 140 -4.21 -20.21 -24.03
C GLY A 140 -3.18 -21.25 -24.43
N VAL A 141 -2.03 -20.78 -24.93
CA VAL A 141 -0.91 -21.64 -25.28
C VAL A 141 0.41 -20.97 -24.93
N LYS A 142 1.37 -21.74 -24.43
CA LYS A 142 2.73 -21.25 -24.23
C LYS A 142 3.52 -21.32 -25.53
N TYR A 143 4.08 -20.20 -25.97
CA TYR A 143 4.94 -20.13 -27.16
C TYR A 143 6.20 -19.33 -26.84
N GLY A 144 7.35 -20.02 -26.86
CA GLY A 144 8.61 -19.47 -26.36
C GLY A 144 8.54 -19.18 -24.86
N SER A 145 8.91 -17.96 -24.45
CA SER A 145 8.89 -17.51 -23.05
C SER A 145 7.56 -16.90 -22.61
N LYS A 146 6.55 -16.85 -23.48
CA LYS A 146 5.29 -16.15 -23.21
C LYS A 146 4.08 -17.08 -23.28
N PHE A 147 3.07 -16.75 -22.50
CA PHE A 147 1.74 -17.36 -22.58
C PHE A 147 0.82 -16.46 -23.42
N TYR A 148 0.16 -17.03 -24.42
CA TYR A 148 -0.76 -16.32 -25.30
C TYR A 148 -2.19 -16.65 -24.91
N PRO A 149 -2.84 -15.81 -24.07
CA PRO A 149 -4.19 -16.08 -23.62
C PRO A 149 -5.16 -15.97 -24.80
N MET A 150 -6.07 -16.92 -24.89
CA MET A 150 -7.21 -16.93 -25.80
C MET A 150 -8.44 -16.36 -25.10
N GLU A 151 -8.77 -16.89 -23.93
CA GLU A 151 -10.01 -16.62 -23.22
C GLU A 151 -9.73 -16.50 -21.71
N VAL A 152 -10.44 -15.60 -21.04
CA VAL A 152 -10.46 -15.53 -19.57
C VAL A 152 -11.72 -16.24 -19.11
N ILE A 153 -11.56 -17.36 -18.39
CA ILE A 153 -12.66 -18.16 -17.85
C ILE A 153 -13.30 -17.45 -16.65
N SER A 154 -12.47 -16.90 -15.76
CA SER A 154 -12.92 -16.15 -14.60
C SER A 154 -11.95 -15.03 -14.26
N ALA A 155 -12.48 -13.96 -13.67
CA ALA A 155 -11.72 -12.84 -13.15
C ALA A 155 -12.39 -12.33 -11.87
N GLU A 156 -11.72 -12.52 -10.73
CA GLU A 156 -12.18 -12.12 -9.41
C GLU A 156 -11.39 -10.92 -8.90
N GLU A 157 -11.96 -10.14 -7.99
CA GLU A 157 -11.27 -9.00 -7.39
C GLU A 157 -10.00 -9.44 -6.61
N PRO A 158 -9.00 -8.56 -6.46
CA PRO A 158 -7.80 -8.88 -5.70
C PRO A 158 -8.15 -9.32 -4.28
N PRO A 159 -7.54 -10.39 -3.76
CA PRO A 159 -7.87 -10.88 -2.44
C PRO A 159 -7.44 -9.86 -1.38
N ARG A 160 -8.21 -9.77 -0.29
CA ARG A 160 -7.79 -9.04 0.91
C ARG A 160 -6.93 -9.90 1.84
N SER A 161 -6.91 -11.22 1.60
CA SER A 161 -6.08 -12.15 2.38
C SER A 161 -4.62 -12.04 1.96
N ILE A 162 -3.74 -12.00 2.96
CA ILE A 162 -2.29 -11.88 2.78
C ILE A 162 -1.72 -13.29 2.55
N ARG A 163 -1.16 -13.54 1.36
CA ARG A 163 -0.51 -14.82 1.00
C ARG A 163 0.85 -14.54 0.39
N ASP A 164 1.87 -15.32 0.76
CA ASP A 164 3.22 -15.14 0.25
C ASP A 164 3.27 -15.28 -1.28
N GLY A 165 3.99 -14.37 -1.96
CA GLY A 165 4.16 -14.38 -3.41
C GLY A 165 2.98 -13.83 -4.22
N MET A 166 1.82 -13.60 -3.59
CA MET A 166 0.60 -13.15 -4.27
C MET A 166 0.31 -11.67 -4.00
N PRO A 167 -0.36 -10.96 -4.92
CA PRO A 167 -0.86 -9.63 -4.64
C PRO A 167 -2.08 -9.66 -3.72
N ALA A 168 -2.22 -8.61 -2.91
CA ALA A 168 -3.37 -8.41 -2.06
C ALA A 168 -3.74 -6.92 -1.98
N LEU A 169 -5.03 -6.66 -1.75
CA LEU A 169 -5.55 -5.33 -1.44
C LEU A 169 -5.53 -5.13 0.08
N VAL A 170 -4.61 -4.31 0.58
CA VAL A 170 -4.42 -4.05 2.01
C VAL A 170 -4.84 -2.64 2.38
N ARG A 171 -5.67 -2.51 3.41
CA ARG A 171 -6.08 -1.22 3.98
C ARG A 171 -5.43 -1.03 5.34
N GLY A 172 -4.97 0.19 5.62
CA GLY A 172 -4.39 0.49 6.93
C GLY A 172 -3.96 1.94 7.10
N THR A 173 -3.57 2.29 8.32
CA THR A 173 -3.05 3.61 8.66
C THR A 173 -1.53 3.63 8.64
N VAL A 174 -0.95 4.67 8.03
CA VAL A 174 0.50 4.87 7.99
C VAL A 174 1.02 5.26 9.37
N LEU A 175 1.83 4.39 9.99
CA LEU A 175 2.47 4.64 11.28
C LEU A 175 3.73 5.51 11.18
N GLY A 176 4.46 5.40 10.07
CA GLY A 176 5.76 6.04 9.91
C GLY A 176 6.61 5.40 8.82
N THR A 177 7.89 5.74 8.82
CA THR A 177 8.88 5.25 7.85
C THR A 177 9.90 4.33 8.54
N PHE A 178 10.56 3.46 7.77
CA PHE A 178 11.64 2.61 8.25
C PHE A 178 12.85 2.65 7.29
N GLY A 179 13.96 3.21 7.76
CA GLY A 179 15.18 3.37 6.96
C GLY A 179 15.13 4.54 5.98
N SER A 180 14.23 4.53 5.00
CA SER A 180 14.07 5.59 3.99
C SER A 180 12.61 6.00 3.80
N ASP A 181 12.35 7.16 3.18
CA ASP A 181 10.99 7.73 3.09
C ASP A 181 10.03 6.92 2.20
N ASN A 182 10.57 6.16 1.25
CA ASN A 182 9.78 5.24 0.42
C ASN A 182 9.49 3.89 1.09
N ARG A 183 9.87 3.72 2.35
CA ARG A 183 9.66 2.52 3.14
C ARG A 183 8.76 2.85 4.31
N VAL A 184 7.51 2.41 4.23
CA VAL A 184 6.43 2.85 5.13
C VAL A 184 5.92 1.69 5.97
N VAL A 185 5.68 1.93 7.26
CA VAL A 185 5.03 0.96 8.15
C VAL A 185 3.54 1.27 8.18
N LEU A 186 2.72 0.29 7.80
CA LEU A 186 1.26 0.36 7.82
C LEU A 186 0.70 -0.49 8.96
N TRP A 187 -0.34 -0.02 9.64
CA TRP A 187 -1.14 -0.84 10.55
C TRP A 187 -2.46 -1.22 9.88
N ASN A 188 -2.70 -2.51 9.67
CA ASN A 188 -3.90 -3.01 9.01
C ASN A 188 -5.06 -3.34 9.99
N GLY A 189 -4.88 -3.08 11.28
CA GLY A 189 -5.84 -3.45 12.34
C GLY A 189 -5.40 -4.65 13.19
N SER A 190 -4.49 -5.50 12.69
CA SER A 190 -4.00 -6.68 13.41
C SER A 190 -2.47 -6.73 13.51
N GLU A 191 -1.76 -6.32 12.46
CA GLU A 191 -0.31 -6.42 12.37
C GLU A 191 0.32 -5.24 11.61
N ARG A 192 1.65 -5.13 11.72
CA ARG A 192 2.45 -4.14 11.00
C ARG A 192 2.87 -4.69 9.63
N LEU A 193 2.49 -4.00 8.57
CA LEU A 193 2.91 -4.28 7.20
C LEU A 193 4.04 -3.33 6.80
N TYR A 194 5.06 -3.85 6.13
CA TYR A 194 6.23 -3.09 5.69
C TYR A 194 6.15 -2.85 4.19
N VAL A 195 5.71 -1.64 3.83
CA VAL A 195 5.41 -1.25 2.46
C VAL A 195 6.63 -0.62 1.81
N TYR A 196 7.00 -1.12 0.63
CA TYR A 196 8.04 -0.57 -0.24
C TYR A 196 7.36 0.15 -1.40
N LEU A 197 7.39 1.47 -1.35
CA LEU A 197 6.87 2.35 -2.40
C LEU A 197 7.92 2.54 -3.51
N PRO A 198 7.48 2.94 -4.72
CA PRO A 198 8.39 3.36 -5.79
C PRO A 198 9.37 4.45 -5.33
N HIS A 199 10.53 4.52 -5.97
CA HIS A 199 11.58 5.46 -5.59
C HIS A 199 11.08 6.91 -5.59
N GLY A 200 11.45 7.69 -4.57
CA GLY A 200 11.07 9.10 -4.41
C GLY A 200 9.62 9.34 -3.98
N GLN A 201 8.84 8.29 -3.70
CA GLN A 201 7.48 8.39 -3.22
C GLN A 201 7.42 8.25 -1.71
N SER A 202 6.44 8.88 -1.07
CA SER A 202 6.22 8.81 0.37
C SER A 202 4.74 8.86 0.72
N LEU A 203 4.41 8.44 1.94
CA LEU A 203 3.08 8.57 2.52
C LEU A 203 3.18 9.24 3.88
N GLU A 204 2.26 10.17 4.13
CA GLU A 204 2.19 10.94 5.36
C GLU A 204 1.77 10.06 6.55
N ARG A 205 2.31 10.35 7.73
CA ARG A 205 1.91 9.67 8.98
C ARG A 205 0.46 9.99 9.32
N GLY A 206 -0.27 8.98 9.77
CA GLY A 206 -1.68 9.09 10.10
C GLY A 206 -2.63 8.99 8.91
N LEU A 207 -2.11 8.94 7.67
CA LEU A 207 -2.93 8.76 6.48
C LEU A 207 -3.48 7.33 6.43
N LEU A 208 -4.79 7.21 6.22
CA LEU A 208 -5.47 5.96 5.91
C LEU A 208 -5.35 5.70 4.40
N VAL A 209 -4.86 4.53 4.03
CA VAL A 209 -4.64 4.15 2.64
C VAL A 209 -5.16 2.76 2.36
N GLU A 210 -5.44 2.49 1.09
CA GLU A 210 -5.65 1.16 0.55
C GLU A 210 -4.65 0.93 -0.58
N ILE A 211 -3.89 -0.15 -0.51
CA ILE A 211 -2.75 -0.43 -1.36
C ILE A 211 -2.96 -1.78 -2.01
N LEU A 212 -2.88 -1.83 -3.34
CA LEU A 212 -2.68 -3.07 -4.08
C LEU A 212 -1.18 -3.32 -4.20
N GLY A 213 -0.68 -4.41 -3.61
CA GLY A 213 0.74 -4.71 -3.64
C GLY A 213 1.05 -6.19 -3.58
N ARG A 214 2.25 -6.56 -4.04
CA ARG A 214 2.74 -7.95 -3.98
C ARG A 214 3.25 -8.26 -2.58
N ILE A 215 2.76 -9.33 -1.99
CA ILE A 215 3.10 -9.74 -0.64
C ILE A 215 4.34 -10.63 -0.64
N ARG A 216 5.26 -10.37 0.29
CA ARG A 216 6.33 -11.31 0.67
C ARG A 216 6.37 -11.48 2.18
N ILE A 217 6.16 -12.69 2.65
CA ILE A 217 6.18 -13.05 4.07
C ILE A 217 7.56 -13.61 4.41
N THR A 218 8.24 -12.97 5.36
CA THR A 218 9.48 -13.47 5.96
C THR A 218 9.31 -13.52 7.48
N SER A 219 10.19 -12.88 8.26
CA SER A 219 9.92 -12.56 9.68
C SER A 219 8.89 -11.43 9.85
N ARG A 220 8.49 -10.80 8.75
CA ARG A 220 7.49 -9.73 8.68
C ARG A 220 6.75 -9.79 7.35
N VAL A 221 5.59 -9.17 7.27
CA VAL A 221 4.84 -9.02 6.01
C VAL A 221 5.36 -7.81 5.26
N ASN A 222 5.93 -8.04 4.08
CA ASN A 222 6.41 -6.99 3.18
C ASN A 222 5.43 -6.82 2.03
N VAL A 223 5.14 -5.57 1.66
CA VAL A 223 4.23 -5.22 0.55
C VAL A 223 5.01 -4.42 -0.47
N TYR A 224 5.14 -4.93 -1.69
CA TYR A 224 5.84 -4.24 -2.77
C TYR A 224 4.82 -3.57 -3.70
N VAL A 225 4.94 -2.25 -3.81
CA VAL A 225 4.10 -1.42 -4.66
C VAL A 225 4.91 -1.04 -5.88
N ASP A 226 4.43 -1.43 -7.07
CA ASP A 226 5.14 -1.18 -8.31
C ASP A 226 4.79 0.21 -8.90
N ASP A 227 3.58 0.73 -8.65
CA ASP A 227 3.13 2.06 -9.11
C ASP A 227 2.30 2.79 -8.05
N MET A 228 2.38 4.12 -7.99
CA MET A 228 1.56 4.91 -7.07
C MET A 228 0.07 4.91 -7.43
N SER A 229 -0.31 4.57 -8.67
CA SER A 229 -1.71 4.32 -9.05
C SER A 229 -2.33 3.18 -8.24
N ASP A 230 -1.52 2.29 -7.67
CA ASP A 230 -1.97 1.18 -6.83
C ASP A 230 -2.25 1.62 -5.37
N VAL A 231 -2.00 2.89 -5.04
CA VAL A 231 -2.18 3.45 -3.70
C VAL A 231 -3.33 4.44 -3.69
N ARG A 232 -4.44 4.04 -3.07
CA ARG A 232 -5.61 4.91 -2.87
C ARG A 232 -5.54 5.56 -1.49
N LYS A 233 -5.45 6.89 -1.47
CA LYS A 233 -5.49 7.70 -0.23
C LYS A 233 -6.94 7.87 0.20
N LEU A 234 -7.29 7.42 1.39
CA LEU A 234 -8.65 7.45 1.94
C LEU A 234 -8.88 8.61 2.93
N GLY A 235 -7.89 9.49 3.10
CA GLY A 235 -7.91 10.58 4.06
C GLY A 235 -7.33 10.17 5.42
N HIS A 236 -7.81 10.78 6.49
CA HIS A 236 -7.36 10.47 7.86
C HIS A 236 -8.47 9.73 8.63
N PRO A 237 -8.13 8.82 9.55
CA PRO A 237 -9.11 8.23 10.44
C PRO A 237 -9.77 9.31 11.30
N LYS A 238 -11.00 9.05 11.75
CA LYS A 238 -11.70 9.94 12.68
C LYS A 238 -10.89 10.08 13.97
N ALA A 239 -10.74 11.32 14.44
CA ALA A 239 -10.08 11.57 15.70
C ALA A 239 -10.92 11.12 16.90
N LEU A 240 -10.26 10.59 17.92
CA LEU A 240 -10.83 10.14 19.19
C LEU A 240 -10.11 10.85 20.35
N PRO A 241 -10.67 10.88 21.57
CA PRO A 241 -9.96 11.37 22.74
C PRO A 241 -8.60 10.67 22.92
N VAL A 242 -7.53 11.41 23.23
CA VAL A 242 -6.15 10.87 23.33
C VAL A 242 -6.05 9.58 24.17
N GLY A 243 -6.77 9.52 25.28
CA GLY A 243 -6.76 8.39 26.22
C GLY A 243 -7.51 7.14 25.74
N GLU A 244 -8.32 7.24 24.68
CA GLU A 244 -9.18 6.16 24.17
C GLU A 244 -8.68 5.57 22.84
N THR A 245 -7.55 6.07 22.35
CA THR A 245 -7.02 5.69 21.03
C THR A 245 -6.33 4.32 21.03
N SER A 246 -6.49 3.60 19.93
CA SER A 246 -5.77 2.37 19.59
C SER A 246 -4.73 2.59 18.48
N ILE A 247 -3.94 1.56 18.18
CA ILE A 247 -2.87 1.64 17.16
C ILE A 247 -3.47 2.06 15.81
N GLY A 248 -2.85 3.04 15.15
CA GLY A 248 -3.27 3.54 13.84
C GLY A 248 -4.43 4.55 13.90
N GLU A 249 -4.86 4.96 15.09
CA GLU A 249 -5.86 6.01 15.29
C GLU A 249 -5.22 7.34 15.68
N ILE A 250 -5.95 8.43 15.42
CA ILE A 250 -5.53 9.78 15.78
C ILE A 250 -6.23 10.19 17.07
N GLY A 251 -5.43 10.54 18.08
CA GLY A 251 -5.88 11.08 19.34
C GLY A 251 -5.88 12.59 19.34
N GLU A 252 -6.98 13.20 19.81
CA GLU A 252 -7.12 14.63 20.01
C GLU A 252 -7.51 14.96 21.46
N GLY A 253 -6.95 16.06 21.98
CA GLY A 253 -7.30 16.53 23.31
C GLY A 253 -6.34 17.58 23.86
N ARG A 254 -6.67 18.12 25.03
CA ARG A 254 -5.84 19.07 25.76
C ARG A 254 -5.27 18.40 26.99
N CYS A 255 -3.95 18.35 27.07
CA CYS A 255 -3.24 17.56 28.08
C CYS A 255 -2.20 18.41 28.80
N LEU A 256 -2.05 18.18 30.09
CA LEU A 256 -0.99 18.77 30.90
C LEU A 256 0.28 17.92 30.78
N VAL A 257 1.41 18.58 30.53
CA VAL A 257 2.72 17.93 30.56
C VAL A 257 3.12 17.73 32.03
N LEU A 258 3.14 16.48 32.48
CA LEU A 258 3.54 16.12 33.84
C LEU A 258 5.07 16.10 33.99
N ARG A 259 5.76 15.63 32.95
CA ARG A 259 7.21 15.46 32.97
C ARG A 259 7.79 15.40 31.57
N VAL A 260 8.99 15.97 31.41
CA VAL A 260 9.81 15.82 30.21
C VAL A 260 10.76 14.63 30.38
N MET A 261 10.77 13.70 29.43
CA MET A 261 11.69 12.55 29.42
C MET A 261 12.44 12.49 28.10
N LYS A 262 13.62 11.85 28.09
CA LYS A 262 14.38 11.59 26.84
C LYS A 262 13.55 10.86 25.78
N SER A 263 12.60 10.03 26.21
CA SER A 263 11.74 9.23 25.33
C SER A 263 10.47 9.93 24.83
N GLY A 264 10.22 11.18 25.26
CA GLY A 264 9.00 11.94 24.98
C GLY A 264 8.41 12.62 26.22
N LEU A 265 7.31 13.36 26.02
CA LEU A 265 6.56 14.04 27.08
C LEU A 265 5.58 13.05 27.73
N GLN A 266 5.55 13.05 29.07
CA GLN A 266 4.54 12.33 29.84
C GLN A 266 3.35 13.28 30.07
N LEU A 267 2.16 12.85 29.66
CA LEU A 267 0.93 13.62 29.74
C LEU A 267 0.00 13.07 30.83
N ASN A 268 -0.93 13.88 31.31
CA ASN A 268 -1.95 13.44 32.27
C ASN A 268 -3.15 12.70 31.64
N CYS A 269 -3.33 12.83 30.33
CA CYS A 269 -4.51 12.34 29.60
C CYS A 269 -4.31 10.95 28.97
N THR A 270 -3.12 10.37 29.07
CA THR A 270 -2.79 9.07 28.49
C THR A 270 -1.59 8.44 29.19
N ALA A 271 -1.51 7.11 29.16
CA ALA A 271 -0.31 6.38 29.61
C ALA A 271 0.82 6.42 28.57
N LEU A 272 0.51 6.72 27.30
CA LEU A 272 1.50 6.78 26.23
C LEU A 272 2.27 8.10 26.26
N LYS A 273 3.55 8.04 25.90
CA LYS A 273 4.42 9.22 25.81
C LYS A 273 4.23 9.91 24.47
N LEU A 274 4.13 11.24 24.46
CA LEU A 274 4.07 12.05 23.25
C LEU A 274 5.49 12.35 22.72
N ARG A 275 5.71 12.13 21.43
CA ARG A 275 6.97 12.37 20.72
C ARG A 275 6.77 13.36 19.58
N GLY A 276 7.87 13.99 19.15
CA GLY A 276 7.85 14.94 18.03
C GLY A 276 7.27 16.30 18.39
N PHE A 277 7.21 16.64 19.68
CA PHE A 277 6.80 17.94 20.18
C PHE A 277 7.58 18.29 21.44
N GLU A 278 7.92 19.56 21.63
CA GLU A 278 8.70 20.07 22.76
C GLU A 278 7.84 20.99 23.63
N ALA A 279 7.85 20.74 24.94
CA ALA A 279 7.17 21.54 25.96
C ALA A 279 7.80 21.29 27.33
N ARG A 280 7.47 22.13 28.32
CA ARG A 280 8.00 22.05 29.69
C ARG A 280 6.97 21.45 30.64
N ALA A 281 7.42 20.95 31.79
CA ALA A 281 6.48 20.46 32.80
C ALA A 281 5.56 21.60 33.27
N GLY A 282 4.26 21.33 33.30
CA GLY A 282 3.20 22.28 33.61
C GLY A 282 2.59 22.99 32.41
N ASP A 283 3.18 22.87 31.23
CA ASP A 283 2.55 23.39 30.00
C ASP A 283 1.30 22.55 29.67
N THR A 284 0.23 23.20 29.25
CA THR A 284 -0.93 22.53 28.65
C THR A 284 -0.80 22.57 27.15
N VAL A 285 -0.80 21.39 26.53
CA VAL A 285 -0.67 21.19 25.09
C VAL A 285 -1.98 20.73 24.49
N GLU A 286 -2.35 21.34 23.37
CA GLU A 286 -3.36 20.80 22.47
C GLU A 286 -2.66 19.79 21.57
N VAL A 287 -3.15 18.55 21.60
CA VAL A 287 -2.49 17.39 21.00
C VAL A 287 -3.41 16.87 19.90
N ARG A 288 -2.88 16.74 18.68
CA ARG A 288 -3.37 15.85 17.63
C ARG A 288 -2.23 14.91 17.26
N ALA A 289 -2.33 13.64 17.64
CA ALA A 289 -1.22 12.70 17.56
C ALA A 289 -1.66 11.30 17.11
N LEU A 290 -0.79 10.62 16.37
CA LEU A 290 -0.99 9.24 15.94
C LEU A 290 -0.53 8.28 17.03
N ASN A 291 -1.38 7.31 17.38
CA ASN A 291 -1.01 6.22 18.27
C ASN A 291 -0.29 5.10 17.50
N THR A 292 0.98 4.85 17.85
CA THR A 292 1.81 3.82 17.21
C THR A 292 1.83 2.48 17.98
N GLY A 293 1.07 2.41 19.08
CA GLY A 293 1.02 1.31 20.05
C GLY A 293 2.06 1.39 21.16
N SER A 294 3.18 2.08 20.93
CA SER A 294 4.25 2.27 21.92
C SER A 294 4.39 3.72 22.38
N SER A 295 3.86 4.66 21.60
CA SER A 295 3.92 6.10 21.85
C SER A 295 2.85 6.82 21.05
N LEU A 296 2.60 8.06 21.40
CA LEU A 296 1.93 9.02 20.55
C LEU A 296 2.98 9.79 19.76
N VAL A 297 2.77 9.93 18.45
CA VAL A 297 3.62 10.76 17.59
C VAL A 297 2.81 11.98 17.17
N CYS A 298 3.31 13.16 17.51
CA CYS A 298 2.66 14.41 17.17
C CYS A 298 2.46 14.54 15.66
N LEU A 299 1.24 14.88 15.24
CA LEU A 299 0.89 15.26 13.87
C LEU A 299 0.69 16.78 13.78
N ASP A 300 -0.08 17.34 14.71
CA ASP A 300 -0.25 18.78 14.93
C ASP A 300 -0.43 19.01 16.43
N CYS A 301 0.58 19.57 17.10
CA CYS A 301 0.49 19.86 18.53
C CYS A 301 0.93 21.29 18.77
N ARG A 302 0.28 21.94 19.74
CA ARG A 302 0.46 23.36 20.01
C ARG A 302 0.43 23.62 21.50
N LEU A 303 1.21 24.60 21.93
CA LEU A 303 1.14 25.08 23.30
C LEU A 303 -0.17 25.88 23.49
N SER A 304 -1.06 25.37 24.33
CA SER A 304 -2.36 25.98 24.59
C SER A 304 -2.32 26.92 25.80
N LEU A 305 -1.63 26.52 26.87
CA LEU A 305 -1.42 27.35 28.05
C LEU A 305 -0.01 27.14 28.60
N PRO A 306 0.82 28.19 28.73
CA PRO A 306 2.13 28.07 29.34
C PRO A 306 2.03 27.86 30.85
N ARG A 307 2.99 27.10 31.43
CA ARG A 307 3.05 26.76 32.86
C ARG A 307 2.99 27.98 33.78
N GLU A 308 3.51 29.14 33.35
CA GLU A 308 3.54 30.37 34.13
C GLU A 308 2.14 30.92 34.46
N ARG A 309 1.12 30.54 33.69
CA ARG A 309 -0.28 30.93 33.93
C ARG A 309 -1.03 30.02 34.89
N LEU A 310 -0.41 28.93 35.37
CA LEU A 310 -1.05 28.05 36.35
C LEU A 310 -1.33 28.80 37.67
N PRO A 311 -2.46 28.54 38.35
CA PRO A 311 -2.71 29.14 39.66
C PRO A 311 -1.69 28.67 40.69
N ASN A 312 -1.48 29.47 41.74
CA ASN A 312 -0.63 29.07 42.85
C ASN A 312 -1.35 28.02 43.72
N GLY A 313 -0.80 26.82 43.80
CA GLY A 313 -1.42 25.68 44.48
C GLY A 313 -1.06 25.52 45.96
N VAL A 314 -0.30 26.44 46.57
CA VAL A 314 0.16 26.31 47.97
C VAL A 314 -0.99 26.01 48.95
N CYS A 315 -2.19 26.59 48.73
CA CYS A 315 -3.37 26.34 49.57
C CYS A 315 -4.24 25.16 49.13
N ASN A 316 -4.00 24.58 47.95
CA ASN A 316 -4.90 23.63 47.28
C ASN A 316 -4.21 22.27 47.11
N PHE A 317 -3.64 21.74 48.19
CA PHE A 317 -3.00 20.43 48.18
C PHE A 317 -4.00 19.32 47.85
N ARG A 318 -3.68 18.52 46.84
CA ARG A 318 -4.33 17.26 46.51
C ARG A 318 -3.26 16.29 46.05
N GLU A 319 -3.09 15.19 46.77
CA GLU A 319 -2.07 14.19 46.43
C GLU A 319 -2.24 13.69 45.00
N GLY A 320 -1.12 13.54 44.28
CA GLY A 320 -1.08 13.12 42.87
C GLY A 320 -1.40 14.24 41.86
N MET A 321 -1.86 15.41 42.29
CA MET A 321 -2.17 16.52 41.40
C MET A 321 -0.90 17.31 41.03
N PHE A 322 -0.73 17.61 39.75
CA PHE A 322 0.33 18.52 39.29
C PHE A 322 -0.06 19.98 39.58
N SER A 323 0.88 20.77 40.10
CA SER A 323 0.63 22.18 40.43
C SER A 323 1.88 23.05 40.28
N ARG A 324 1.63 24.35 40.08
CA ARG A 324 2.61 25.40 40.36
C ARG A 324 2.55 25.77 41.84
N VAL A 325 3.70 25.93 42.47
CA VAL A 325 3.86 26.46 43.83
C VAL A 325 4.75 27.69 43.73
N SER A 326 4.29 28.83 44.24
CA SER A 326 5.09 30.04 44.33
C SER A 326 4.93 30.68 45.70
N GLY A 327 6.04 31.05 46.35
CA GLY A 327 6.01 31.57 47.71
C GLY A 327 7.38 31.97 48.23
N ARG A 328 7.45 32.34 49.51
CA ARG A 328 8.70 32.64 50.21
C ARG A 328 9.18 31.40 50.95
N VAL A 329 10.49 31.14 50.92
CA VAL A 329 11.09 30.05 51.70
C VAL A 329 11.24 30.49 53.15
N GLU A 330 10.58 29.82 54.08
CA GLU A 330 10.66 30.12 55.53
C GLU A 330 11.78 29.42 56.24
N TRP A 331 12.11 28.19 55.83
CA TRP A 331 13.25 27.46 56.35
C TRP A 331 13.70 26.41 55.34
N VAL A 332 14.97 26.04 55.41
CA VAL A 332 15.58 25.00 54.58
C VAL A 332 16.29 23.99 55.46
N LYS A 333 16.00 22.71 55.26
CA LYS A 333 16.70 21.60 55.91
C LYS A 333 17.46 20.80 54.87
N ARG A 334 18.78 20.79 54.98
CA ARG A 334 19.69 20.00 54.15
C ARG A 334 20.09 18.72 54.88
N TYR A 335 19.98 17.57 54.23
CA TYR A 335 20.37 16.28 54.77
C TYR A 335 21.75 15.87 54.22
N ASN A 336 22.48 15.04 54.97
CA ASN A 336 23.85 14.63 54.62
C ASN A 336 23.96 13.90 53.26
N ASN A 337 22.88 13.29 52.78
CA ASN A 337 22.81 12.64 51.47
C ASN A 337 22.58 13.65 50.31
N GLY A 338 22.54 14.95 50.60
CA GLY A 338 22.28 16.02 49.63
C GLY A 338 20.80 16.21 49.27
N PHE A 339 19.88 15.51 49.93
CA PHE A 339 18.45 15.83 49.83
C PHE A 339 18.17 17.11 50.60
N THR A 340 17.43 18.03 50.00
CA THR A 340 17.01 19.29 50.59
C THR A 340 15.49 19.33 50.71
N LEU A 341 15.00 19.82 51.84
CA LEU A 341 13.59 20.04 52.11
C LEU A 341 13.40 21.51 52.49
N ALA A 342 12.59 22.24 51.74
CA ALA A 342 12.32 23.65 51.99
C ALA A 342 10.84 23.88 52.29
N ASN A 343 10.52 24.72 53.28
CA ASN A 343 9.14 25.14 53.53
C ASN A 343 8.82 26.40 52.74
N VAL A 344 7.85 26.31 51.83
CA VAL A 344 7.43 27.42 50.97
C VAL A 344 6.06 27.90 51.42
N THR A 345 5.96 29.18 51.78
CA THR A 345 4.72 29.77 52.30
C THR A 345 4.17 30.87 51.41
N SER A 346 2.84 30.97 51.37
CA SER A 346 2.09 31.99 50.64
C SER A 346 0.84 32.35 51.45
N GLY A 347 0.86 33.51 52.09
CA GLY A 347 -0.19 33.90 53.03
C GLY A 347 -0.17 33.00 54.27
N LYS A 348 -1.30 32.36 54.58
CA LYS A 348 -1.43 31.44 55.73
C LYS A 348 -1.16 29.96 55.38
N CYS A 349 -0.91 29.66 54.11
CA CYS A 349 -0.73 28.30 53.62
C CYS A 349 0.77 28.00 53.40
N TRP A 350 1.13 26.72 53.49
CA TRP A 350 2.50 26.27 53.32
C TRP A 350 2.58 24.88 52.70
N VAL A 351 3.69 24.60 52.02
CA VAL A 351 3.99 23.29 51.43
C VAL A 351 5.49 23.00 51.48
N LEU A 352 5.85 21.73 51.64
CA LEU A 352 7.25 21.30 51.60
C LEU A 352 7.71 21.09 50.16
N LEU A 353 8.80 21.72 49.74
CA LEU A 353 9.44 21.46 48.46
C LEU A 353 10.53 20.39 48.62
N LYS A 354 10.38 19.25 47.95
CA LYS A 354 11.36 18.14 47.97
C LYS A 354 12.38 18.34 46.85
N LEU A 355 13.64 18.54 47.22
CA LEU A 355 14.75 18.83 46.30
C LEU A 355 15.87 17.80 46.45
N PRO A 356 15.82 16.67 45.71
CA PRO A 356 16.94 15.74 45.64
C PRO A 356 18.20 16.37 45.05
N LYS A 357 19.38 15.92 45.50
CA LYS A 357 20.69 16.36 44.99
C LYS A 357 20.80 16.33 43.46
N SER A 358 20.14 15.36 42.81
CA SER A 358 20.14 15.18 41.36
C SER A 358 19.49 16.31 40.58
N LEU A 359 18.70 17.18 41.23
CA LEU A 359 18.11 18.34 40.57
C LEU A 359 19.11 19.49 40.38
N GLY A 360 20.20 19.53 41.16
CA GLY A 360 21.21 20.59 41.06
C GLY A 360 20.69 21.99 41.44
N VAL A 361 19.59 22.07 42.21
CA VAL A 361 18.96 23.33 42.62
C VAL A 361 19.24 23.59 44.09
N GLU A 362 19.69 24.81 44.40
CA GLU A 362 19.83 25.30 45.76
C GLU A 362 18.80 26.38 46.05
N VAL A 363 18.26 26.35 47.28
CA VAL A 363 17.30 27.33 47.79
C VAL A 363 17.79 27.85 49.14
N GLU A 364 17.55 29.14 49.37
CA GLU A 364 17.95 29.85 50.57
C GLU A 364 16.72 30.42 51.29
N GLU A 365 16.82 30.54 52.60
CA GLU A 365 15.78 31.14 53.42
C GLU A 365 15.53 32.60 53.03
N GLY A 366 14.27 33.03 53.07
CA GLY A 366 13.86 34.39 52.71
C GLY A 366 13.69 34.64 51.21
N THR A 367 14.19 33.76 50.34
CA THR A 367 14.06 33.89 48.88
C THR A 367 12.67 33.53 48.39
N ARG A 368 12.27 34.08 47.23
CA ARG A 368 11.07 33.62 46.51
C ARG A 368 11.43 32.44 45.63
N VAL A 369 10.60 31.41 45.66
CA VAL A 369 10.74 30.22 44.82
C VAL A 369 9.46 29.99 44.05
N THR A 370 9.60 29.61 42.79
CA THR A 370 8.52 29.05 41.97
C THR A 370 8.92 27.66 41.51
N ALA A 371 8.09 26.67 41.79
CA ALA A 371 8.33 25.27 41.44
C ALA A 371 7.11 24.65 40.75
N TYR A 372 7.36 23.74 39.82
CA TYR A 372 6.36 22.97 39.10
C TYR A 372 6.57 21.48 39.39
N GLY A 373 5.52 20.81 39.83
CA GLY A 373 5.65 19.41 40.21
C GLY A 373 4.36 18.77 40.64
N THR A 374 4.46 17.55 41.14
CA THR A 374 3.31 16.76 41.61
C THR A 374 3.24 16.80 43.13
N PHE A 375 2.06 17.06 43.67
CA PHE A 375 1.81 16.99 45.10
C PHE A 375 1.90 15.54 45.59
N THR A 376 2.55 15.36 46.74
CA THR A 376 2.77 14.10 47.43
C THR A 376 2.64 14.33 48.94
N ASP A 377 2.35 13.29 49.69
CA ASP A 377 2.54 13.34 51.14
C ASP A 377 4.03 13.20 51.52
N TYR A 378 4.46 13.94 52.54
CA TYR A 378 5.71 13.67 53.25
C TYR A 378 5.48 13.69 54.77
N ARG A 379 5.28 12.50 55.34
CA ARG A 379 5.06 12.28 56.80
C ARG A 379 3.79 12.99 57.30
N GLY A 380 2.69 12.86 56.57
CA GLY A 380 1.40 13.49 56.88
C GLY A 380 1.35 14.98 56.60
N LYS A 381 2.33 15.52 55.85
CA LYS A 381 2.43 16.95 55.50
C LYS A 381 2.40 17.13 53.98
N PRO A 382 1.78 18.21 53.48
CA PRO A 382 1.73 18.48 52.06
C PRO A 382 3.14 18.76 51.53
N ALA A 383 3.52 18.08 50.46
CA ALA A 383 4.80 18.27 49.81
C ALA A 383 4.66 18.31 48.28
N LEU A 384 5.57 19.01 47.60
CA LEU A 384 5.69 19.05 46.15
C LEU A 384 6.95 18.29 45.74
N GLN A 385 6.79 17.32 44.85
CA GLN A 385 7.88 16.60 44.23
C GLN A 385 8.16 17.16 42.84
N VAL A 386 9.40 17.59 42.61
CA VAL A 386 9.84 18.14 41.33
C VAL A 386 10.66 17.12 40.54
N SER A 387 10.48 17.11 39.22
CA SER A 387 11.11 16.13 38.33
C SER A 387 12.42 16.57 37.69
N SER A 388 12.61 17.89 37.46
CA SER A 388 13.82 18.48 36.86
C SER A 388 14.25 19.75 37.60
N GLY A 389 15.55 20.08 37.53
CA GLY A 389 16.05 21.35 38.05
C GLY A 389 15.41 22.56 37.34
N ASP A 390 15.15 22.45 36.03
CA ASP A 390 14.52 23.49 35.19
C ASP A 390 13.06 23.80 35.56
N ASP A 391 12.47 22.96 36.41
CA ASP A 391 11.11 23.11 36.94
C ASP A 391 11.11 23.84 38.30
N VAL A 392 12.27 24.28 38.78
CA VAL A 392 12.42 25.13 39.96
C VAL A 392 13.17 26.39 39.57
N CYS A 393 12.63 27.53 39.98
CA CYS A 393 13.32 28.81 39.91
C CYS A 393 13.37 29.43 41.31
N SER A 394 14.56 29.88 41.71
CA SER A 394 14.85 30.49 43.02
C SER A 394 15.43 31.89 42.80
N GLY A 395 14.90 32.91 43.48
CA GLY A 395 15.32 34.30 43.33
C GLY A 395 14.51 35.06 42.26
N ASN A 396 15.20 35.68 41.29
CA ASN A 396 14.55 36.41 40.20
C ASN A 396 14.07 35.46 39.12
N CYS A 397 12.76 35.22 39.17
CA CYS A 397 11.91 34.46 38.28
C CYS A 397 10.75 35.39 37.88
#